data_AF-A0A2V8Q8W2-F1
#
_entry.id   AF-A0A2V8Q8W2-F1
#
_cell.length_a   1.000
_cell.length_b   1.000
_cell.length_c   1.000
_cell.angle_alpha   90.00
_cell.angle_beta   90.00
_cell.angle_gamma   90.00
#
_symmetry.space_group_name_H-M   'P 1'
#
loop_
_entity.id
_entity.type
_entity.pdbx_description
1 polymer ?
#
loop_
_entity_poly.entity_id
_entity_poly.type
_entity_poly.pdbx_seq_one_letter_code
_entity_poly.pdbx_strand_id
1 'polypeptide(L)'
;MNSKLYDKLKFVAQIFLPALGTLYVALAGIWGFPNTEAVVGTIVAIDTFLGVVLQISSTQYSNNPDGIIEIDKTDDKLSYSLNLLNSEPEDLQHKDQVRFKVNSPK
;
A
#
# COMPACT_ATOMS: atom_id res chain seq x y z
N MET A 1 -11.92 -1.83 7.15
CA MET A 1 -12.55 -1.72 5.81
C MET A 1 -11.86 -0.63 4.98
N ASN A 2 -10.74 -0.92 4.29
CA ASN A 2 -10.15 0.03 3.31
C ASN A 2 -9.18 -0.60 2.29
N SER A 3 -8.86 -1.90 2.39
CA SER A 3 -7.93 -2.58 1.48
C SER A 3 -8.37 -2.47 0.02
N LYS A 4 -9.64 -2.76 -0.30
CA LYS A 4 -10.14 -2.73 -1.68
C LYS A 4 -10.10 -1.34 -2.35
N LEU A 5 -10.27 -0.26 -1.60
CA LEU A 5 -10.18 1.09 -2.16
C LEU A 5 -8.71 1.50 -2.33
N TYR A 6 -7.89 1.25 -1.31
CA TYR A 6 -6.45 1.47 -1.37
C TYR A 6 -5.81 0.71 -2.55
N ASP A 7 -6.14 -0.57 -2.71
CA ASP A 7 -5.61 -1.43 -3.79
C ASP A 7 -6.04 -0.91 -5.17
N LYS A 8 -7.27 -0.41 -5.31
CA LYS A 8 -7.76 0.22 -6.55
C LYS A 8 -7.02 1.52 -6.86
N LEU A 9 -6.88 2.43 -5.88
CA LEU A 9 -6.15 3.68 -6.11
C LEU A 9 -4.68 3.41 -6.43
N LYS A 10 -4.07 2.43 -5.76
CA LYS A 10 -2.71 1.98 -6.03
C LYS A 10 -2.55 1.46 -7.46
N PHE A 11 -3.48 0.63 -7.94
CA PHE A 11 -3.50 0.19 -9.32
C PHE A 11 -3.64 1.37 -10.31
N VAL A 12 -4.53 2.32 -10.01
CA VAL A 12 -4.76 3.47 -10.88
C VAL A 12 -3.49 4.32 -11.01
N ALA A 13 -2.83 4.66 -9.90
CA ALA A 13 -1.60 5.43 -9.92
C ALA A 13 -0.43 4.64 -10.54
N GLN A 14 -0.19 3.40 -10.10
CA GLN A 14 1.03 2.70 -10.52
C GLN A 14 0.99 2.14 -11.95
N ILE A 15 -0.22 1.92 -12.51
CA ILE A 15 -0.38 1.21 -13.78
C ILE A 15 -1.23 2.02 -14.77
N PHE A 16 -2.43 2.44 -14.37
CA PHE A 16 -3.40 3.02 -15.30
C PHE A 16 -2.98 4.41 -15.81
N LEU A 17 -2.62 5.34 -14.91
CA LEU A 17 -2.26 6.70 -15.29
C LEU A 17 -0.97 6.77 -16.13
N PRO A 18 0.11 6.05 -15.81
CA PRO A 18 1.30 5.97 -16.67
C PRO A 18 0.97 5.43 -18.06
N ALA A 19 0.20 4.34 -18.13
CA ALA A 19 -0.21 3.75 -19.41
C ALA A 19 -1.07 4.71 -20.24
N LEU A 20 -1.97 5.46 -19.60
CA LEU A 20 -2.77 6.49 -20.25
C LEU A 20 -1.91 7.63 -20.80
N GLY A 21 -0.89 8.07 -20.05
CA GLY A 21 0.08 9.05 -20.51
C GLY A 21 0.82 8.58 -21.77
N THR A 22 1.33 7.35 -21.75
CA THR A 22 1.99 6.74 -22.92
C THR A 22 1.06 6.62 -24.12
N LEU A 23 -0.19 6.19 -23.91
CA LEU A 23 -1.20 6.10 -24.96
C LEU A 23 -1.47 7.46 -25.61
N TYR A 24 -1.61 8.52 -24.80
CA TYR A 24 -1.86 9.86 -25.33
C TYR A 24 -0.68 10.35 -26.18
N VAL A 25 0.56 10.16 -25.72
CA VAL A 25 1.76 10.51 -26.52
C VAL A 25 1.77 9.80 -27.86
N ALA A 26 1.50 8.49 -27.86
CA ALA A 26 1.49 7.69 -29.08
C ALA A 26 0.39 8.15 -30.06
N LEU A 27 -0.83 8.36 -29.57
CA LEU A 27 -1.94 8.84 -30.40
C LEU A 27 -1.69 10.25 -30.91
N ALA A 28 -1.16 11.15 -30.08
CA ALA A 28 -0.81 12.50 -30.51
C ALA A 28 0.27 12.50 -31.61
N GLY A 29 1.23 11.59 -31.54
CA GLY A 29 2.25 11.41 -32.60
C GLY A 29 1.68 10.89 -33.91
N ILE A 30 0.67 10.01 -33.88
CA ILE A 30 0.06 9.43 -35.09
C ILE A 30 -1.00 10.36 -35.70
N TRP A 31 -1.83 11.01 -34.86
CA TRP A 31 -3.02 11.76 -35.28
C TRP A 31 -2.82 13.29 -35.22
N GLY A 32 -1.66 13.75 -34.74
CA GLY A 32 -1.32 15.17 -34.66
C GLY A 32 -2.16 15.95 -33.65
N PHE A 33 -2.53 15.32 -32.52
CA PHE A 33 -3.34 15.99 -31.50
C PHE A 33 -2.59 17.19 -30.88
N PRO A 34 -3.27 18.33 -30.65
CA PRO A 34 -2.66 19.49 -30.02
C PRO A 34 -2.44 19.28 -28.52
N ASN A 35 -1.64 20.15 -27.90
CA ASN A 35 -1.44 20.25 -26.45
C ASN A 35 -0.90 18.98 -25.76
N THR A 36 -0.09 18.18 -26.47
CA THR A 36 0.45 16.91 -25.94
C THR A 36 1.19 17.06 -24.62
N GLU A 37 2.05 18.06 -24.51
CA GLU A 37 2.81 18.31 -23.30
C GLU A 37 1.92 18.69 -22.12
N ALA A 38 0.89 19.53 -22.34
CA ALA A 38 -0.03 19.94 -21.29
C ALA A 38 -0.88 18.76 -20.76
N VAL A 39 -1.35 17.89 -21.65
CA VAL A 39 -2.15 16.71 -21.26
C VAL A 39 -1.28 15.71 -20.50
N VAL A 40 -0.10 15.37 -21.03
CA VAL A 40 0.83 14.46 -20.37
C VAL A 40 1.31 15.02 -19.04
N GLY A 41 1.65 16.31 -18.98
CA GLY A 41 2.05 16.99 -17.75
C GLY A 41 0.95 16.96 -16.69
N THR A 42 -0.31 17.10 -17.08
CA THR A 42 -1.45 16.97 -16.16
C THR A 42 -1.58 15.54 -15.62
N ILE A 43 -1.44 14.53 -16.48
CA ILE A 43 -1.47 13.11 -16.07
C ILE A 43 -0.36 12.83 -15.06
N VAL A 44 0.87 13.26 -15.35
CA VAL A 44 2.03 13.07 -14.46
C VAL A 44 1.85 13.81 -13.12
N ALA A 45 1.32 15.03 -13.13
CA ALA A 45 1.06 15.79 -11.91
C ALA A 45 0.03 15.08 -11.00
N ILE A 46 -1.07 14.60 -11.58
CA ILE A 46 -2.11 13.83 -10.86
C ILE A 46 -1.52 12.52 -10.33
N ASP A 47 -0.78 11.80 -11.18
CA ASP A 47 -0.18 10.51 -10.83
C ASP A 47 0.81 10.64 -9.66
N THR A 48 1.71 11.61 -9.74
CA THR A 48 2.69 11.89 -8.69
C THR A 48 2.01 12.25 -7.38
N PHE A 49 0.98 13.10 -7.43
CA PHE A 49 0.22 13.48 -6.25
C PHE A 49 -0.47 12.27 -5.59
N LEU A 50 -1.14 11.44 -6.40
CA LEU A 50 -1.77 10.21 -5.91
C LEU A 50 -0.75 9.23 -5.32
N GLY A 51 0.41 9.08 -5.95
CA GLY A 51 1.50 8.26 -5.46
C GLY A 51 1.94 8.65 -4.04
N VAL A 52 2.10 9.95 -3.78
CA VAL A 52 2.47 10.46 -2.45
C VAL A 52 1.36 10.22 -1.41
N VAL A 53 0.11 10.53 -1.76
CA VAL A 53 -1.04 10.31 -0.85
C VAL A 53 -1.17 8.84 -0.48
N LEU A 54 -0.99 7.93 -1.44
CA LEU A 54 -1.05 6.49 -1.22
C LEU A 54 0.11 6.00 -0.36
N GLN A 55 1.31 6.54 -0.53
CA GLN A 55 2.46 6.16 0.28
C GLN A 55 2.25 6.55 1.75
N ILE A 56 1.70 7.74 2.02
CA ILE A 56 1.35 8.17 3.37
C ILE A 56 0.28 7.25 3.96
N SER A 57 -0.78 6.95 3.21
CA SER A 57 -1.85 6.05 3.65
C SER A 57 -1.36 4.62 3.92
N SER A 58 -0.43 4.11 3.11
CA SER A 58 0.19 2.79 3.29
C SER A 58 0.97 2.71 4.60
N THR A 59 1.73 3.76 4.88
CA THR A 59 2.56 3.86 6.08
C THR A 59 1.70 3.84 7.34
N GLN A 60 0.55 4.51 7.33
CA GLN A 60 -0.38 4.48 8.45
C GLN A 60 -1.10 3.13 8.61
N TYR A 61 -1.41 2.43 7.52
CA TYR A 61 -2.01 1.08 7.57
C TYR A 61 -1.02 0.01 8.08
N SER A 62 0.27 0.15 7.77
CA SER A 62 1.30 -0.80 8.19
C SER A 62 1.75 -0.64 9.65
N ASN A 63 1.43 0.48 10.31
CA ASN A 63 1.89 0.79 11.67
C ASN A 63 0.97 0.26 12.78
N ASN A 64 -0.16 -0.35 12.45
CA ASN A 64 -1.10 -0.92 13.41
C ASN A 64 -1.16 -2.45 13.27
N PRO A 65 -0.18 -3.19 13.83
CA PRO A 65 -0.25 -4.64 13.86
C PRO A 65 -1.38 -5.11 14.79
N ASP A 66 -2.04 -6.20 14.42
CA ASP A 66 -3.08 -6.86 15.22
C ASP A 66 -2.48 -7.62 16.42
N GLY A 67 -1.17 -7.88 16.38
CA GLY A 67 -0.44 -8.53 17.47
C GLY A 67 1.07 -8.49 17.28
N ILE A 68 1.79 -8.99 18.28
CA ILE A 68 3.24 -9.17 18.24
C ILE A 68 3.60 -10.64 18.37
N ILE A 69 4.64 -11.04 17.63
CA ILE A 69 5.34 -12.30 17.87
C ILE A 69 6.54 -11.93 18.73
N GLU A 70 6.51 -12.31 19.99
CA GLU A 70 7.61 -12.13 20.92
C GLU A 70 8.51 -13.36 20.86
N ILE A 71 9.79 -13.12 20.60
CA ILE A 71 10.80 -14.17 20.53
C ILE A 71 11.71 -14.00 21.75
N ASP A 72 11.66 -14.96 22.65
CA ASP A 72 12.50 -14.99 23.85
C ASP A 72 13.59 -16.05 23.70
N LYS A 73 14.83 -15.69 24.04
CA LYS A 73 15.95 -16.62 24.13
C LYS A 73 16.24 -16.93 25.60
N THR A 74 15.98 -18.16 26.03
CA THR A 74 16.31 -18.64 27.38
C THR A 74 17.08 -19.95 27.26
N ASP A 75 18.30 -20.01 27.83
CA ASP A 75 19.16 -21.20 27.85
C ASP A 75 19.32 -21.91 26.50
N ASP A 76 19.65 -21.13 25.46
CA ASP A 76 19.83 -21.57 24.06
C ASP A 76 18.59 -22.18 23.36
N LYS A 77 17.41 -22.03 23.97
CA LYS A 77 16.12 -22.33 23.33
C LYS A 77 15.42 -21.03 22.90
N LEU A 78 14.84 -21.06 21.71
CA LEU A 78 13.99 -20.00 21.18
C LEU A 78 12.53 -20.31 21.53
N SER A 79 11.89 -19.41 22.27
CA SER A 79 10.45 -19.44 22.55
C SER A 79 9.74 -18.41 21.69
N TYR A 80 8.60 -18.78 21.11
CA TYR A 80 7.80 -17.91 20.26
C TYR A 80 6.40 -17.74 20.86
N SER A 81 6.04 -16.51 21.21
CA SER A 81 4.75 -16.17 21.80
C SER A 81 3.96 -15.25 20.86
N LEU A 82 2.70 -15.59 20.59
CA LEU A 82 1.79 -14.78 19.78
C LEU A 82 0.87 -14.00 20.72
N ASN A 83 1.05 -12.69 20.81
CA ASN A 83 0.24 -11.83 21.65
C ASN A 83 -0.62 -10.90 20.77
N LEU A 84 -1.91 -10.80 21.05
CA LEU A 84 -2.79 -9.83 20.39
C LEU A 84 -2.57 -8.44 21.00
N LEU A 85 -2.54 -7.41 20.15
CA LEU A 85 -2.44 -6.01 20.58
C LEU A 85 -3.83 -5.40 20.55
N ASN A 86 -4.30 -4.91 21.71
CA ASN A 86 -5.50 -4.06 21.86
C ASN A 86 -6.76 -4.57 21.13
N SER A 87 -6.95 -5.89 21.02
CA SER A 87 -8.14 -6.50 20.42
C SER A 87 -8.51 -7.80 21.12
N GLU A 88 -9.80 -8.01 21.33
CA GLU A 88 -10.32 -9.26 21.87
C GLU A 88 -10.30 -10.33 20.76
N PRO A 89 -10.12 -11.63 21.08
CA PRO A 89 -10.10 -12.69 20.07
C PRO A 89 -11.34 -12.70 19.16
N GLU A 90 -12.48 -12.23 19.70
CA GLU A 90 -13.75 -12.13 18.99
C GLU A 90 -13.69 -11.10 17.85
N ASP A 91 -12.85 -10.07 17.92
CA ASP A 91 -12.68 -9.09 16.84
C ASP A 91 -12.01 -9.69 15.59
N LEU A 92 -11.33 -10.82 15.74
CA LEU A 92 -10.65 -11.50 14.64
C LEU A 92 -11.62 -12.19 13.68
N GLN A 93 -12.81 -12.57 14.14
CA GLN A 93 -13.80 -13.28 13.32
C GLN A 93 -14.29 -12.45 12.13
N HIS A 94 -14.14 -11.13 12.21
CA HIS A 94 -14.56 -10.18 11.18
C HIS A 94 -13.41 -9.64 10.32
N LYS A 95 -12.18 -10.14 10.52
CA LYS A 95 -11.00 -9.72 9.76
C LYS A 95 -10.65 -10.75 8.70
N ASP A 96 -10.46 -10.27 7.46
CA ASP A 96 -9.99 -11.12 6.35
C ASP A 96 -8.53 -11.59 6.54
N GLN A 97 -7.72 -10.82 7.28
CA GLN A 97 -6.31 -11.12 7.57
C GLN A 97 -5.87 -10.46 8.89
N VAL A 98 -4.86 -11.05 9.53
CA VAL A 98 -4.19 -10.51 10.72
C VAL A 98 -2.72 -10.27 10.44
N ARG A 99 -2.16 -9.18 10.97
CA ARG A 99 -0.76 -8.77 10.81
C ARG A 99 -0.05 -8.79 12.15
N PHE A 100 0.94 -9.67 12.27
CA PHE A 100 1.80 -9.70 13.46
C PHE A 100 3.15 -9.03 13.19
N LYS A 101 3.60 -8.20 14.13
CA LYS A 101 4.93 -7.61 14.12
C LYS A 101 5.89 -8.49 14.93
N VAL A 102 7.03 -8.86 14.36
CA VAL A 102 8.04 -9.66 15.06
C VAL A 102 8.86 -8.75 15.99
N ASN A 103 8.98 -9.13 17.25
CA ASN A 103 9.85 -8.54 18.24
C ASN A 103 10.95 -9.54 18.59
N SER A 104 12.15 -9.32 18.05
CA SER A 104 13.31 -10.19 18.27
C SER A 104 14.05 -9.83 19.56
N PRO A 105 14.65 -10.80 20.26
CA PRO A 105 15.47 -10.51 21.43
C PRO A 105 16.70 -9.74 20.95
N LYS A 106 17.07 -8.68 21.68
CA LYS A 106 18.29 -7.91 21.43
C LYS A 106 19.53 -8.68 21.86
#